data_AF-A0A1H6C2T1-F1
#
_entry.id   AF-A0A1H6C2T1-F1
#
_cell.length_a   1.000
_cell.length_b   1.000
_cell.length_c   1.000
_cell.angle_alpha   90.00
_cell.angle_beta   90.00
_cell.angle_gamma   90.00
#
_symmetry.space_group_name_H-M   'P 1'
#
loop_
_entity.id
_entity.type
_entity.pdbx_description
1 polymer ?
#
loop_
_entity_poly.entity_id
_entity_poly.type
_entity_poly.pdbx_seq_one_letter_code
_entity_poly.pdbx_strand_id
1 'polypeptide(L)'
;MRIHPVPRRHELVELRKSGLETLGGFRSFLIRGNLVDLAVAFVVGAAFAGLVKDFVTAFIAPLLALLGGEPDFTRLSFTIAGTRFPYGVFLTSATAFFITALIVYFLVVLPTTKLIARLHRGERATERDCPECLSAIPVAARRCRYCTCEVVAATEAPPQ
;
A
#
# COMPACT_ATOMS: atom_id res chain seq x y z
N MET A 1 -30.55 -54.25 11.20
CA MET A 1 -29.09 -54.00 11.24
C MET A 1 -28.64 -53.65 9.81
N ARG A 2 -28.60 -52.35 9.45
CA ARG A 2 -28.17 -51.92 8.10
C ARG A 2 -26.65 -51.78 8.09
N ILE A 3 -26.02 -52.66 7.33
CA ILE A 3 -24.57 -52.71 7.13
C ILE A 3 -24.24 -51.56 6.16
N HIS A 4 -23.60 -50.48 6.65
CA HIS A 4 -23.09 -49.44 5.76
C HIS A 4 -21.86 -49.98 5.00
N PRO A 5 -21.84 -49.96 3.67
CA PRO A 5 -20.67 -50.39 2.90
C PRO A 5 -19.51 -49.43 3.15
N VAL A 6 -18.33 -49.98 3.49
CA VAL A 6 -17.09 -49.21 3.66
C VAL A 6 -16.56 -48.84 2.26
N PRO A 7 -16.33 -47.55 1.95
CA PRO A 7 -15.85 -47.13 0.63
C PRO A 7 -14.43 -47.65 0.37
N ARG A 8 -14.14 -48.02 -0.88
CA ARG A 8 -12.86 -48.62 -1.29
C ARG A 8 -11.73 -47.60 -1.20
N ARG A 9 -10.54 -48.05 -0.80
CA ARG A 9 -9.31 -47.23 -0.64
C ARG A 9 -8.98 -46.32 -1.84
N HIS A 10 -9.41 -46.68 -3.05
CA HIS A 10 -9.19 -45.90 -4.27
C HIS A 10 -10.07 -44.63 -4.36
N GLU A 11 -11.31 -44.66 -3.85
CA GLU A 11 -12.18 -43.47 -3.81
C GLU A 11 -11.64 -42.40 -2.84
N LEU A 12 -10.99 -42.81 -1.75
CA LEU A 12 -10.33 -41.89 -0.81
C LEU A 12 -9.10 -41.17 -1.42
N VAL A 13 -8.48 -41.74 -2.46
CA VAL A 13 -7.32 -41.14 -3.14
C VAL A 13 -7.75 -40.13 -4.19
N GLU A 14 -8.85 -40.38 -4.91
CA GLU A 14 -9.39 -39.42 -5.89
C GLU A 14 -9.95 -38.16 -5.22
N LEU A 15 -10.67 -38.30 -4.10
CA LEU A 15 -11.17 -37.16 -3.32
C LEU A 15 -10.04 -36.24 -2.84
N ARG A 16 -8.86 -36.80 -2.52
CA ARG A 16 -7.68 -36.01 -2.13
C ARG A 16 -6.98 -35.35 -3.33
N LYS A 17 -7.01 -35.98 -4.52
CA LYS A 17 -6.42 -35.44 -5.75
C LYS A 17 -7.19 -34.22 -6.24
N SER A 18 -8.52 -34.31 -6.33
CA SER A 18 -9.37 -33.20 -6.79
C SER A 18 -9.33 -31.99 -5.85
N GLY A 19 -9.20 -32.22 -4.53
CA GLY A 19 -8.94 -31.16 -3.56
C GLY A 19 -7.58 -30.48 -3.77
N LEU A 20 -6.51 -31.24 -4.01
CA LEU A 20 -5.17 -30.65 -4.23
C LEU A 20 -5.04 -29.91 -5.57
N GLU A 21 -5.77 -30.35 -6.61
CA GLU A 21 -5.73 -29.72 -7.94
C GLU A 21 -6.33 -28.31 -7.92
N THR A 22 -7.42 -28.09 -7.18
CA THR A 22 -8.05 -26.77 -7.03
C THR A 22 -7.22 -25.80 -6.18
N LEU A 23 -6.64 -26.28 -5.06
CA LEU A 23 -5.72 -25.47 -4.24
C LEU A 23 -4.40 -25.16 -4.96
N GLY A 24 -3.88 -26.10 -5.75
CA GLY A 24 -2.67 -25.92 -6.56
C GLY A 24 -2.86 -24.92 -7.69
N GLY A 25 -4.03 -24.93 -8.34
CA GLY A 25 -4.41 -23.97 -9.37
C GLY A 25 -4.52 -22.54 -8.85
N PHE A 26 -5.15 -22.35 -7.69
CA PHE A 26 -5.26 -21.04 -7.05
C PHE A 26 -3.91 -20.49 -6.57
N ARG A 27 -3.07 -21.31 -5.93
CA ARG A 27 -1.71 -20.93 -5.55
C ARG A 27 -0.87 -20.53 -6.77
N SER A 28 -0.97 -21.28 -7.87
CA SER A 28 -0.25 -20.98 -9.11
C SER A 28 -0.73 -19.68 -9.77
N PHE A 29 -1.99 -19.30 -9.58
CA PHE A 29 -2.53 -18.01 -10.01
C PHE A 29 -1.99 -16.85 -9.16
N LEU A 30 -2.00 -16.99 -7.83
CA LEU A 30 -1.48 -15.96 -6.92
C LEU A 30 0.03 -15.70 -7.10
N ILE A 31 0.82 -16.75 -7.34
CA ILE A 31 2.29 -16.66 -7.46
C ILE A 31 2.75 -16.21 -8.86
N ARG A 32 1.88 -16.30 -9.89
CA ARG A 32 2.25 -15.92 -11.27
C ARG A 32 2.37 -14.42 -11.52
N GLY A 33 2.02 -13.57 -10.56
CA GLY A 33 2.07 -12.11 -10.74
C GLY A 33 2.45 -11.34 -9.49
N ASN A 34 2.44 -10.01 -9.62
CA ASN A 34 2.69 -9.04 -8.56
C ASN A 34 1.49 -8.88 -7.58
N LEU A 35 0.54 -9.82 -7.58
CA LEU A 35 -0.73 -9.67 -6.87
C LEU A 35 -0.54 -9.77 -5.34
N VAL A 36 0.41 -10.61 -4.91
CA VAL A 36 0.72 -10.80 -3.49
C VAL A 36 1.27 -9.51 -2.88
N ASP A 37 2.22 -8.86 -3.55
CA ASP A 37 2.82 -7.61 -3.05
C ASP A 37 1.80 -6.47 -3.02
N LEU A 38 0.93 -6.38 -4.03
CA LEU A 38 -0.17 -5.42 -4.04
C LEU A 38 -1.17 -5.71 -2.92
N ALA A 39 -1.54 -6.97 -2.70
CA ALA A 39 -2.45 -7.36 -1.64
C ALA A 39 -1.88 -7.03 -0.25
N VAL A 40 -0.60 -7.31 -0.01
CA VAL A 40 0.08 -6.95 1.24
C VAL A 40 0.09 -5.43 1.44
N ALA A 41 0.45 -4.67 0.40
CA ALA A 41 0.45 -3.21 0.47
C ALA A 41 -0.94 -2.64 0.82
N PHE A 42 -2.01 -3.20 0.25
CA PHE A 42 -3.39 -2.78 0.55
C PHE A 42 -3.79 -3.07 2.00
N VAL A 43 -3.53 -4.29 2.49
CA VAL A 43 -3.87 -4.69 3.87
C VAL A 43 -3.13 -3.83 4.89
N VAL A 44 -1.82 -3.63 4.68
CA VAL A 44 -1.00 -2.77 5.54
C VAL A 44 -1.47 -1.32 5.48
N GLY A 45 -1.79 -0.82 4.29
CA GLY A 45 -2.33 0.53 4.11
C GLY A 45 -3.66 0.75 4.84
N ALA A 46 -4.58 -0.22 4.77
CA ALA A 46 -5.87 -0.16 5.46
C ALA A 46 -5.71 -0.20 6.98
N ALA A 47 -4.85 -1.10 7.49
CA ALA A 47 -4.57 -1.19 8.92
C ALA A 47 -3.93 0.09 9.46
N PHE A 48 -2.99 0.67 8.70
CA PHE A 48 -2.33 1.92 9.06
C PHE A 48 -3.31 3.10 9.08
N ALA A 49 -4.20 3.20 8.10
CA ALA A 49 -5.24 4.23 8.08
C ALA A 49 -6.16 4.15 9.32
N GLY A 50 -6.49 2.93 9.76
CA GLY A 50 -7.21 2.69 11.02
C GLY A 50 -6.44 3.21 12.24
N LEU A 51 -5.16 2.84 12.37
CA LEU A 51 -4.30 3.27 13.48
C LEU A 51 -4.20 4.80 13.59
N VAL A 52 -4.00 5.49 12.46
CA VAL A 52 -3.94 6.95 12.44
C VAL A 52 -5.27 7.55 12.86
N LYS A 53 -6.39 7.01 12.34
CA LYS A 53 -7.73 7.48 12.71
C LYS A 53 -7.96 7.36 14.22
N ASP A 54 -7.62 6.21 14.81
CA ASP A 54 -7.79 5.97 16.24
C ASP A 54 -6.90 6.89 17.09
N PHE A 55 -5.69 7.19 16.62
CA PHE A 55 -4.82 8.17 17.28
C PHE A 55 -5.44 9.57 17.26
N VAL A 56 -5.99 10.00 16.11
CA VAL A 56 -6.65 11.30 15.96
C VAL A 56 -7.87 11.40 16.87
N THR A 57 -8.72 10.38 16.90
CA THR A 57 -9.93 10.39 17.73
C THR A 57 -9.63 10.27 19.23
N ALA A 58 -8.61 9.51 19.62
CA ALA A 58 -8.27 9.29 21.03
C ALA A 58 -7.50 10.44 21.67
N PHE A 59 -6.60 11.11 20.94
CA PHE A 59 -5.73 12.14 21.50
C PHE A 59 -6.05 13.56 21.02
N ILE A 60 -6.37 13.72 19.74
CA ILE A 60 -6.50 15.05 19.14
C ILE A 60 -7.91 15.60 19.29
N ALA A 61 -8.95 14.79 19.05
CA ALA A 61 -10.33 15.23 19.23
C ALA A 61 -10.61 15.76 20.66
N PRO A 62 -10.13 15.13 21.76
CA PRO A 62 -10.28 15.67 23.10
C PRO A 62 -9.45 16.95 23.34
N LEU A 63 -8.24 17.02 22.77
CA LEU A 63 -7.37 18.18 22.92
C LEU A 63 -7.95 19.41 22.20
N LEU A 64 -8.56 19.20 21.03
CA LEU A 64 -9.28 20.23 20.29
C LEU A 64 -10.59 20.62 20.98
N ALA A 65 -11.32 19.66 21.56
CA ALA A 65 -12.51 19.95 22.35
C ALA A 65 -12.20 20.86 23.55
N LEU A 66 -11.02 20.67 24.16
CA LEU A 66 -10.55 21.48 25.28
C LEU A 66 -10.12 22.91 24.88
N LEU A 67 -9.56 23.08 23.68
CA LEU A 67 -9.00 24.36 23.20
C LEU A 67 -9.98 25.20 22.37
N GLY A 68 -10.93 24.57 21.67
CA GLY A 68 -11.77 25.20 20.64
C GLY A 68 -13.27 24.94 20.76
N GLY A 69 -13.72 24.25 21.82
CA GLY A 69 -15.12 23.83 21.99
C GLY A 69 -15.48 22.57 21.18
N GLU A 70 -16.75 22.17 21.23
CA GLU A 70 -17.24 20.92 20.65
C GLU A 70 -16.94 20.85 19.14
N PRO A 71 -16.15 19.88 18.63
CA PRO A 71 -15.84 19.74 17.20
C PRO A 71 -17.04 19.26 16.36
N ASP A 72 -18.22 19.20 16.97
CA ASP A 72 -19.41 18.59 16.41
C ASP A 72 -20.37 19.67 15.87
N PHE A 73 -20.13 20.07 14.61
CA PHE A 73 -20.99 21.00 13.90
C PHE A 73 -22.33 20.38 13.48
N THR A 74 -22.55 19.09 13.77
CA THR A 74 -23.74 18.28 13.40
C THR A 74 -25.08 18.94 13.75
N ARG A 75 -25.12 19.84 14.74
CA ARG A 75 -26.33 20.59 15.12
C ARG A 75 -26.73 21.70 14.14
N LEU A 76 -25.81 22.14 13.28
CA LEU A 76 -26.08 23.16 12.27
C LEU A 76 -26.76 22.50 11.05
N SER A 77 -28.06 22.75 10.93
CA SER A 77 -28.86 22.31 9.78
C SER A 77 -29.68 23.47 9.22
N PHE A 78 -29.65 23.63 7.90
CA PHE A 78 -30.49 24.61 7.22
C PHE A 78 -31.76 23.90 6.74
N THR A 79 -32.92 24.46 7.03
CA THR A 79 -34.21 23.88 6.61
C THR A 79 -34.79 24.77 5.52
N ILE A 80 -34.87 24.27 4.29
CA ILE A 80 -35.55 24.94 3.17
C ILE A 80 -36.70 24.03 2.73
N ALA A 81 -37.92 24.58 2.64
CA ALA A 81 -39.08 23.87 2.10
C ALA A 81 -39.31 22.46 2.69
N GLY A 82 -39.18 22.31 4.01
CA GLY A 82 -39.42 21.04 4.72
C GLY A 82 -38.29 19.99 4.59
N THR A 83 -37.23 20.27 3.83
CA THR A 83 -36.05 19.39 3.73
C THR A 83 -34.92 19.91 4.63
N ARG A 84 -34.44 19.05 5.53
CA ARG A 84 -33.34 19.35 6.44
C ARG A 84 -32.00 19.07 5.73
N PHE A 85 -31.17 20.10 5.54
CA PHE A 85 -29.81 19.98 5.03
C PHE A 85 -28.79 20.07 6.18
N PRO A 86 -28.26 18.93 6.68
CA PRO A 86 -27.28 18.91 7.76
C PRO A 86 -25.87 19.19 7.23
N TYR A 87 -25.57 20.44 6.90
CA TYR A 87 -24.22 20.87 6.48
C TYR A 87 -23.19 20.75 7.63
N GLY A 88 -23.67 20.74 8.87
CA GLY A 88 -22.87 20.49 10.05
C GLY A 88 -22.04 19.21 10.01
N VAL A 89 -22.64 18.09 9.56
CA VAL A 89 -21.95 16.79 9.48
C VAL A 89 -20.80 16.82 8.48
N PHE A 90 -20.97 17.57 7.39
CA PHE A 90 -19.93 17.76 6.39
C PHE A 90 -18.76 18.58 6.95
N LEU A 91 -19.03 19.66 7.68
CA LEU A 91 -17.98 20.46 8.32
C LEU A 91 -17.19 19.65 9.36
N THR A 92 -17.88 18.84 10.17
CA THR A 92 -17.23 17.92 11.13
C THR A 92 -16.31 16.94 10.41
N SER A 93 -16.80 16.32 9.34
CA SER A 93 -16.02 15.34 8.56
C SER A 93 -14.84 15.97 7.82
N ALA A 94 -15.04 17.17 7.25
CA ALA A 94 -13.98 17.92 6.57
C ALA A 94 -12.88 18.31 7.56
N THR A 95 -13.24 18.82 8.73
CA THR A 95 -12.28 19.21 9.78
C THR A 95 -11.46 18.00 10.24
N ALA A 96 -12.12 16.86 10.49
CA ALA A 96 -11.45 15.61 10.83
C ALA A 96 -10.50 15.13 9.72
N PHE A 97 -10.88 15.27 8.45
CA PHE A 97 -10.04 14.93 7.31
C PHE A 97 -8.77 15.81 7.25
N PHE A 98 -8.91 17.13 7.38
CA PHE A 98 -7.76 18.05 7.36
C PHE A 98 -6.77 17.78 8.50
N ILE A 99 -7.28 17.54 9.71
CA ILE A 99 -6.45 17.20 10.88
C ILE A 99 -5.69 15.91 10.63
N THR A 100 -6.39 14.87 10.17
CA THR A 100 -5.79 13.56 9.88
C THR A 100 -4.72 13.68 8.79
N ALA A 101 -5.00 14.42 7.71
CA ALA A 101 -4.05 14.65 6.62
C ALA A 101 -2.78 15.36 7.09
N LEU A 102 -2.92 16.40 7.94
CA LEU A 102 -1.78 17.13 8.49
C LEU A 102 -0.89 16.23 9.35
N ILE A 103 -1.51 15.36 10.16
CA ILE A 103 -0.78 14.42 11.01
C ILE A 103 -0.07 13.36 10.19
N VAL A 104 -0.74 12.73 9.21
CA VAL A 104 -0.11 11.74 8.32
C VAL A 104 1.07 12.36 7.58
N TYR A 105 0.91 13.58 7.07
CA TYR A 105 1.98 14.30 6.41
C TYR A 105 3.19 14.52 7.33
N PHE A 106 2.94 14.98 8.57
CA PHE A 106 4.03 15.30 9.50
C PHE A 106 4.70 14.06 10.11
N LEU A 107 3.93 13.05 10.52
CA LEU A 107 4.43 11.85 11.21
C LEU A 107 4.92 10.75 10.27
N VAL A 108 4.43 10.70 9.02
CA VAL A 108 4.76 9.62 8.09
C VAL A 108 5.55 10.15 6.91
N VAL A 109 4.99 11.11 6.17
CA VAL A 109 5.59 11.56 4.91
C VAL A 109 6.93 12.26 5.17
N LEU A 110 6.98 13.24 6.08
CA LEU A 110 8.22 13.94 6.39
C LEU A 110 9.38 13.02 6.86
N PRO A 111 9.21 12.14 7.87
CA PRO A 111 10.30 11.26 8.28
C PRO A 111 10.62 10.21 7.22
N THR A 112 9.64 9.69 6.48
CA THR A 112 9.89 8.71 5.41
C THR A 112 10.69 9.35 4.29
N THR A 113 10.30 10.53 3.80
CA THR A 113 11.05 11.27 2.78
C THR A 113 12.45 11.64 3.29
N LYS A 114 12.58 12.06 4.54
CA LYS A 114 13.87 12.38 5.15
C LYS A 114 14.77 11.15 5.31
N LEU A 115 14.19 10.00 5.66
CA LEU A 115 14.89 8.73 5.82
C LEU A 115 15.32 8.16 4.46
N ILE A 116 14.45 8.16 3.46
CA ILE A 116 14.77 7.77 2.08
C ILE A 116 15.89 8.67 1.53
N ALA A 117 15.81 9.99 1.73
CA ALA A 117 16.87 10.92 1.33
C ALA A 117 18.20 10.72 2.09
N ARG A 118 18.18 10.01 3.23
CA ARG A 118 19.38 9.59 3.97
C ARG A 118 19.92 8.25 3.46
N LEU A 119 19.04 7.28 3.19
CA LEU A 119 19.39 5.96 2.67
C LEU A 119 19.92 6.03 1.23
N HIS A 120 19.22 6.75 0.35
CA HIS A 120 19.63 6.96 -1.05
C HIS A 120 20.92 7.81 -1.17
N ARG A 121 21.37 8.46 -0.10
CA ARG A 121 22.67 9.15 -0.07
C ARG A 121 23.85 8.17 0.02
N GLY A 122 23.61 6.95 0.50
CA GLY A 122 24.60 5.86 0.52
C GLY A 122 24.53 4.95 -0.72
N GLU A 123 23.34 4.77 -1.28
CA GLU A 123 23.09 3.95 -2.47
C GLU A 123 23.19 4.82 -3.73
N ARG A 124 24.42 5.15 -4.16
CA ARG A 124 24.63 5.65 -5.53
C ARG A 124 24.04 4.59 -6.46
N ALA A 125 23.15 4.97 -7.38
CA ALA A 125 22.58 4.06 -8.37
C ALA A 125 23.70 3.20 -8.96
N THR A 126 23.81 1.95 -8.51
CA THR A 126 24.88 1.05 -8.95
C THR A 126 24.64 0.59 -10.37
N GLU A 127 23.40 0.75 -10.84
CA GLU A 127 22.89 0.35 -12.14
C GLU A 127 22.24 1.54 -12.85
N ARG A 128 22.35 1.54 -14.17
CA ARG A 128 21.75 2.47 -15.12
C ARG A 128 21.24 1.69 -16.32
N ASP A 129 20.27 2.22 -17.04
CA ASP A 129 19.79 1.57 -18.25
C ASP A 129 20.76 1.80 -19.43
N CYS A 130 21.02 0.73 -20.19
CA CYS A 130 21.79 0.82 -21.42
C CYS A 130 20.96 1.55 -22.49
N PRO A 131 21.49 2.58 -23.19
CA PRO A 131 20.74 3.35 -24.18
C PRO A 131 20.30 2.55 -25.40
N GLU A 132 20.97 1.43 -25.68
CA GLU A 132 20.71 0.62 -26.87
C GLU A 132 19.66 -0.48 -26.61
N CYS A 133 19.82 -1.21 -25.50
CA CYS A 133 19.02 -2.41 -25.22
C CYS A 133 18.13 -2.29 -23.98
N LEU A 134 18.16 -1.14 -23.28
CA LEU A 134 17.33 -0.85 -22.10
C LEU A 134 17.47 -1.84 -20.94
N SER A 135 18.57 -2.60 -20.91
CA SER A 135 18.91 -3.49 -19.80
C SER A 135 19.67 -2.74 -18.71
N ALA A 136 19.43 -3.12 -17.45
CA ALA A 136 20.15 -2.59 -16.30
C ALA A 136 21.62 -3.05 -16.34
N ILE A 137 22.54 -2.09 -16.39
CA ILE A 137 23.98 -2.30 -16.41
C ILE A 137 24.66 -1.50 -15.30
N PRO A 138 25.79 -1.97 -14.74
CA PRO A 138 26.45 -1.22 -13.70
C PRO A 138 26.96 0.13 -14.20
N VAL A 139 26.92 1.18 -13.38
CA VAL A 139 27.27 2.56 -13.78
C VAL A 139 28.70 2.72 -14.29
N ALA A 140 29.62 1.87 -13.82
CA ALA A 140 31.01 1.83 -14.24
C ALA A 140 31.26 0.93 -15.47
N ALA A 141 30.24 0.25 -16.01
CA ALA A 141 30.40 -0.60 -17.18
C ALA A 141 30.74 0.24 -18.42
N ARG A 142 31.84 -0.12 -19.10
CA ARG A 142 32.19 0.36 -20.44
C ARG A 142 31.62 -0.49 -21.57
N ARG A 143 31.13 -1.70 -21.25
CA ARG A 143 30.55 -2.63 -22.22
C ARG A 143 29.34 -3.33 -21.61
N CYS A 144 28.23 -3.35 -22.34
CA CYS A 144 26.98 -3.95 -21.87
C CYS A 144 27.07 -5.48 -21.88
N ARG A 145 26.63 -6.14 -20.81
CA ARG A 145 26.61 -7.62 -20.71
C ARG A 145 25.54 -8.26 -21.59
N TYR A 146 24.44 -7.55 -21.87
CA TYR A 146 23.30 -8.08 -22.62
C TYR A 146 23.47 -7.93 -24.13
N CYS A 147 23.75 -6.72 -24.61
CA CYS A 147 23.86 -6.45 -26.05
C CYS A 147 25.31 -6.34 -26.55
N THR A 148 26.32 -6.41 -25.68
CA THR A 148 27.75 -6.29 -26.01
C THR A 148 28.22 -4.94 -26.58
N CYS A 149 27.31 -3.97 -26.76
CA CYS A 149 27.62 -2.62 -27.18
C CYS A 149 28.53 -1.91 -26.17
N GLU A 150 29.38 -1.04 -26.70
CA GLU A 150 30.21 -0.14 -25.90
C GLU A 150 29.36 1.05 -25.42
N VAL A 151 29.49 1.39 -24.15
CA VAL A 151 28.68 2.42 -23.49
C VAL A 151 29.60 3.32 -22.68
N VAL A 152 29.43 4.64 -22.79
CA VAL A 152 30.23 5.62 -22.05
C VAL A 152 29.94 5.48 -20.57
N ALA A 153 30.95 5.28 -19.70
CA ALA A 153 30.75 5.13 -18.26
C ALA A 153 30.08 6.38 -17.66
N ALA A 154 29.11 6.22 -16.74
CA ALA A 154 28.38 7.37 -16.18
C ALA A 154 29.28 8.32 -15.37
N THR A 155 30.40 7.80 -14.86
CA THR A 155 31.42 8.58 -14.14
C THR A 155 32.13 9.62 -15.02
N GLU A 156 32.07 9.49 -16.35
CA GLU A 156 32.69 10.41 -17.33
C GLU A 156 31.67 11.36 -17.98
N ALA A 157 30.37 11.17 -17.73
CA ALA A 157 29.32 12.00 -18.30
C ALA A 157 29.21 13.34 -17.54
N PRO A 158 29.10 14.49 -18.22
CA PRO A 158 28.80 15.75 -17.56
C PRO A 158 27.44 15.65 -16.84
N PRO A 159 27.28 16.23 -15.64
CA PRO A 159 25.99 16.28 -14.97
C PRO A 159 24.98 17.02 -15.85
N GLN A 160 23.84 16.37 -16.09
CA GLN A 160 22.67 16.94 -16.77
C GLN A 160 21.75 17.59 -15.74
#